data_AF-C1H9K1-F1
#
_entry.id   AF-C1H9K1-F1
#
_cell.length_a   1.000
_cell.length_b   1.000
_cell.length_c   1.000
_cell.angle_alpha   90.00
_cell.angle_beta   90.00
_cell.angle_gamma   90.00
#
_symmetry.space_group_name_H-M   'P 1'
#
loop_
_entity.id
_entity.type
_entity.pdbx_description
1 polymer ?
#
loop_
_entity_poly.entity_id
_entity_poly.type
_entity_poly.pdbx_seq_one_letter_code
_entity_poly.pdbx_strand_id
1 'polypeptide(L)'
;MADTLPQPHSDPPPSYEETESQYPQQQSDQVVQPFHSHSEPHLQSTLYSTTIGFSEQPPPPNIHDITLDGTLIYPTTPPATALYATSFHLDLGHHEITISRLVPRRSRQNANIWPVQPREKDIYSFRRLPMLNTVEITGRSRSTIPGVLLLKPTQKLLKSGWVLWHVRRNTETMLFRVKPTRSSQRREMLRWQDGGGGTVAVETVARGSGDDVSGHMRQPRLQIDADAPLDEMLMDALVTAWCARIWIGSQFKRGE
;
A
#
# COMPACT_ATOMS: atom_id res chain seq x y z
N MET A 1 36.89 -55.55 -2.29
CA MET A 1 37.32 -54.62 -3.34
C MET A 1 36.28 -53.51 -3.34
N ALA A 2 36.69 -52.28 -3.05
CA ALA A 2 35.81 -51.16 -2.79
C ALA A 2 35.62 -50.36 -4.09
N ASP A 3 34.46 -50.50 -4.73
CA ASP A 3 34.10 -49.72 -5.90
C ASP A 3 33.61 -48.34 -5.45
N THR A 4 34.41 -47.33 -5.80
CA THR A 4 34.19 -45.93 -5.47
C THR A 4 33.30 -45.34 -6.56
N LEU A 5 32.03 -45.08 -6.25
CA LEU A 5 31.08 -44.44 -7.17
C LEU A 5 31.43 -42.95 -7.36
N PRO A 6 31.55 -42.45 -8.60
CA PRO A 6 31.93 -41.07 -8.89
C PRO A 6 30.79 -40.08 -8.62
N GLN A 7 31.10 -38.99 -7.91
CA GLN A 7 30.19 -37.87 -7.67
C GLN A 7 29.98 -37.06 -8.96
N PRO A 8 28.72 -36.74 -9.33
CA PRO A 8 28.42 -35.85 -10.45
C PRO A 8 28.67 -34.39 -10.06
N HIS A 9 29.64 -33.78 -10.73
CA HIS A 9 29.83 -32.33 -10.77
C HIS A 9 28.56 -31.67 -11.34
N SER A 10 27.88 -30.88 -10.50
CA SER A 10 26.71 -30.11 -10.92
C SER A 10 27.20 -28.77 -11.47
N ASP A 11 27.21 -28.63 -12.79
CA ASP A 11 27.48 -27.36 -13.44
C ASP A 11 26.38 -26.34 -13.08
N PRO A 12 26.75 -25.07 -12.79
CA PRO A 12 25.78 -24.04 -12.47
C PRO A 12 24.93 -23.68 -13.70
N PRO A 13 23.63 -23.41 -13.53
CA PRO A 13 22.72 -23.15 -14.64
C PRO A 13 23.10 -21.87 -15.40
N PRO A 14 22.89 -21.83 -16.72
CA PRO A 14 23.23 -20.70 -17.57
C PRO A 14 22.46 -19.44 -17.18
N SER A 15 23.17 -18.32 -17.11
CA SER A 15 22.59 -16.99 -16.92
C SER A 15 21.70 -16.64 -18.10
N TYR A 16 20.41 -16.45 -17.86
CA TYR A 16 19.47 -15.92 -18.85
C TYR A 16 19.85 -14.46 -19.16
N GLU A 17 20.27 -14.19 -20.39
CA GLU A 17 20.40 -12.84 -20.93
C GLU A 17 19.01 -12.23 -21.11
N GLU A 18 18.81 -11.06 -20.49
CA GLU A 18 17.59 -10.25 -20.59
C GLU A 18 17.43 -9.76 -22.04
N THR A 19 16.53 -10.38 -22.79
CA THR A 19 16.10 -9.85 -24.09
C THR A 19 15.15 -8.68 -23.82
N GLU A 20 15.68 -7.46 -23.81
CA GLU A 20 14.91 -6.22 -23.83
C GLU A 20 13.94 -6.25 -25.03
N SER A 21 12.66 -6.45 -24.72
CA SER A 21 11.60 -6.42 -25.71
C SER A 21 11.37 -4.97 -26.13
N GLN A 22 12.00 -4.57 -27.23
CA GLN A 22 11.72 -3.32 -27.94
C GLN A 22 10.24 -3.31 -28.35
N TYR A 23 9.46 -2.45 -27.70
CA TYR A 23 8.09 -2.15 -28.08
C TYR A 23 8.08 -1.46 -29.45
N PRO A 24 7.40 -2.00 -30.47
CA PRO A 24 7.22 -1.30 -31.72
C PRO A 24 6.29 -0.09 -31.51
N GLN A 25 6.85 1.10 -31.73
CA GLN A 25 6.12 2.35 -31.87
C GLN A 25 5.06 2.19 -32.97
N GLN A 26 3.79 2.12 -32.57
CA GLN A 26 2.66 2.27 -33.48
C GLN A 26 2.65 3.72 -34.00
N GLN A 27 3.02 3.88 -35.26
CA GLN A 27 2.66 5.01 -36.10
C GLN A 27 1.15 4.99 -36.32
N SER A 28 0.44 5.98 -35.78
CA SER A 28 -0.93 6.28 -36.19
C SER A 28 -1.07 7.79 -36.36
N ASP A 29 -1.18 8.18 -37.64
CA ASP A 29 -2.00 9.24 -38.20
C ASP A 29 -2.07 10.59 -37.47
N GLN A 30 -1.70 11.67 -38.16
CA GLN A 30 -2.69 12.54 -38.81
C GLN A 30 -2.05 13.77 -39.49
N VAL A 31 -2.27 13.79 -40.80
CA VAL A 31 -2.49 14.93 -41.72
C VAL A 31 -2.56 16.34 -41.09
N VAL A 32 -1.46 17.07 -41.29
CA VAL A 32 -1.31 18.44 -41.87
C VAL A 32 -2.54 19.37 -41.86
N GLN A 33 -2.47 20.50 -41.10
CA GLN A 33 -2.67 21.92 -41.51
C GLN A 33 -3.09 22.85 -40.32
N PRO A 34 -2.90 24.19 -40.37
CA PRO A 34 -1.61 24.79 -40.00
C PRO A 34 -1.71 26.07 -39.11
N PHE A 35 -0.53 26.62 -38.79
CA PHE A 35 -0.23 28.01 -38.41
C PHE A 35 -1.05 28.68 -37.30
N HIS A 36 -0.50 28.68 -36.08
CA HIS A 36 -0.39 29.92 -35.31
C HIS A 36 0.95 29.98 -34.60
N SER A 37 1.83 30.82 -35.15
CA SER A 37 3.10 31.25 -34.59
C SER A 37 2.84 32.07 -33.33
N HIS A 38 3.22 31.54 -32.17
CA HIS A 38 3.47 32.37 -30.99
C HIS A 38 4.76 31.94 -30.32
N SER A 39 5.65 32.91 -30.24
CA SER A 39 7.03 32.89 -29.80
C SER A 39 7.27 32.07 -28.54
N GLU A 40 8.11 31.05 -28.66
CA GLU A 40 8.66 30.26 -27.58
C GLU A 40 9.64 31.13 -26.78
N PRO A 41 9.37 31.44 -25.50
CA PRO A 41 10.32 32.15 -24.67
C PRO A 41 11.49 31.21 -24.36
N HIS A 42 12.65 31.52 -24.93
CA HIS A 42 13.94 30.95 -24.58
C HIS A 42 14.14 30.99 -23.05
N LEU A 43 13.86 29.88 -22.38
CA LEU A 43 14.34 29.65 -21.02
C LEU A 43 15.84 29.36 -21.12
N GLN A 44 16.62 30.44 -21.11
CA GLN A 44 18.05 30.40 -20.88
C GLN A 44 18.28 29.63 -19.58
N SER A 45 18.85 28.43 -19.72
CA SER A 45 19.34 27.62 -18.61
C SER A 45 20.54 28.34 -18.00
N THR A 46 20.27 29.30 -17.11
CA THR A 46 21.29 29.86 -16.24
C THR A 46 21.72 28.77 -15.27
N LEU A 47 22.88 28.19 -15.57
CA LEU A 47 23.67 27.34 -14.69
C LEU A 47 24.07 28.15 -13.44
N TYR A 48 23.15 28.28 -12.49
CA TYR A 48 23.48 28.69 -11.14
C TYR A 48 24.19 27.52 -10.45
N SER A 49 25.51 27.46 -10.63
CA SER A 49 26.40 26.78 -9.70
C SER A 49 26.45 27.60 -8.41
N THR A 50 25.39 27.54 -7.62
CA THR A 50 25.38 28.13 -6.27
C THR A 50 25.67 27.02 -5.28
N THR A 51 26.90 27.06 -4.80
CA THR A 51 27.43 26.59 -3.51
C THR A 51 26.51 25.63 -2.74
N ILE A 52 27.00 24.40 -2.59
CA ILE A 52 26.50 23.30 -1.77
C ILE A 52 26.32 23.80 -0.32
N GLY A 53 25.21 24.48 -0.06
CA GLY A 53 24.66 24.59 1.27
C GLY A 53 24.17 23.19 1.62
N PHE A 54 24.58 22.70 2.79
CA PHE A 54 24.04 21.50 3.40
C PHE A 54 22.52 21.62 3.40
N SER A 55 21.86 21.11 2.36
CA SER A 55 20.41 21.00 2.31
C SER A 55 20.07 20.06 3.45
N GLU A 56 19.54 20.63 4.53
CA GLU A 56 18.97 19.86 5.62
C GLU A 56 17.94 18.92 5.00
N GLN A 57 18.35 17.67 4.87
CA GLN A 57 17.55 16.62 4.27
C GLN A 57 16.24 16.56 5.04
N PRO A 58 15.08 16.71 4.37
CA PRO A 58 13.81 16.73 5.08
C PRO A 58 13.66 15.44 5.90
N PRO A 59 13.13 15.53 7.13
CA PRO A 59 12.96 14.38 8.00
C PRO A 59 12.14 13.31 7.28
N PRO A 60 12.39 12.02 7.56
CA PRO A 60 11.60 10.95 6.98
C PRO A 60 10.10 11.16 7.31
N PRO A 61 9.20 10.85 6.37
CA PRO A 61 7.77 11.05 6.60
C PRO A 61 7.30 10.23 7.80
N ASN A 62 6.58 10.88 8.72
CA ASN A 62 6.02 10.25 9.90
C ASN A 62 4.81 9.40 9.50
N ILE A 63 4.85 8.10 9.75
CA ILE A 63 3.75 7.18 9.40
C ILE A 63 2.82 6.84 10.55
N HIS A 64 2.94 7.50 11.70
CA HIS A 64 2.10 7.24 12.87
C HIS A 64 0.64 7.65 12.68
N ASP A 65 0.32 8.53 11.75
CA ASP A 65 -1.06 8.96 11.49
C ASP A 65 -1.27 9.24 10.00
N ILE A 66 -1.91 8.29 9.31
CA ILE A 66 -2.16 8.34 7.88
C ILE A 66 -3.65 8.48 7.56
N THR A 67 -3.95 9.12 6.44
CA THR A 67 -5.30 9.24 5.87
C THR A 67 -5.32 8.64 4.46
N LEU A 68 -6.50 8.26 4.00
CA LEU A 68 -6.76 7.84 2.62
C LEU A 68 -7.66 8.89 1.96
N ASP A 69 -7.18 9.43 0.84
CA ASP A 69 -7.88 10.43 0.03
C ASP A 69 -7.83 10.05 -1.44
N GLY A 70 -8.99 9.76 -2.01
CA GLY A 70 -9.11 9.14 -3.33
C GLY A 70 -8.33 7.83 -3.41
N THR A 71 -7.22 7.85 -4.14
CA THR A 71 -6.29 6.71 -4.29
C THR A 71 -5.01 6.84 -3.48
N LEU A 72 -4.77 7.97 -2.81
CA LEU A 72 -3.49 8.25 -2.16
C LEU A 72 -3.58 8.08 -0.64
N ILE A 73 -2.50 7.56 -0.06
CA ILE A 73 -2.35 7.40 1.38
C ILE A 73 -1.13 8.18 1.83
N TYR A 74 -1.34 9.15 2.71
CA TYR A 74 -0.30 10.08 3.16
C TYR A 74 -0.41 10.42 4.65
N PRO A 75 0.68 10.87 5.28
CA PRO A 75 0.68 11.38 6.64
C PRO A 75 -0.25 12.58 6.79
N THR A 76 -0.97 12.64 7.90
CA THR A 76 -1.84 13.79 8.22
C THR A 76 -1.08 15.02 8.69
N THR A 77 0.20 14.87 9.06
CA THR A 77 1.07 15.97 9.46
C THR A 77 2.01 16.35 8.31
N PRO A 78 2.06 17.63 7.89
CA PRO A 78 3.02 18.11 6.90
C PRO A 78 4.50 17.89 7.31
N PRO A 79 5.42 17.69 6.35
CA PRO A 79 5.16 17.57 4.91
C PRO A 79 4.48 16.23 4.56
N ALA A 80 3.33 16.31 3.89
CA ALA A 80 2.51 15.15 3.55
C ALA A 80 2.88 14.64 2.15
N THR A 81 3.88 13.76 2.08
CA THR A 81 4.20 13.03 0.86
C THR A 81 3.40 11.73 0.82
N ALA A 82 2.79 11.42 -0.32
CA ALA A 82 2.10 10.15 -0.52
C ALA A 82 3.06 8.97 -0.35
N LEU A 83 2.69 8.03 0.52
CA LEU A 83 3.50 6.86 0.89
C LEU A 83 3.04 5.61 0.15
N TYR A 84 1.74 5.49 -0.04
CA TYR A 84 1.11 4.41 -0.77
C TYR A 84 0.05 4.96 -1.74
N ALA A 85 -0.28 4.15 -2.73
CA ALA A 85 -1.40 4.37 -3.63
C ALA A 85 -2.23 3.10 -3.79
N THR A 86 -3.53 3.25 -4.02
CA THR A 86 -4.41 2.20 -4.53
C THR A 86 -4.57 2.38 -6.03
N SER A 87 -4.74 1.29 -6.79
CA SER A 87 -4.95 1.40 -8.25
C SER A 87 -6.26 2.10 -8.63
N PHE A 88 -7.27 2.05 -7.75
CA PHE A 88 -8.57 2.69 -7.94
C PHE A 88 -9.10 3.19 -6.60
N HIS A 89 -10.10 4.08 -6.65
CA HIS A 89 -10.87 4.44 -5.47
C HIS A 89 -11.55 3.19 -4.89
N LEU A 90 -11.53 3.06 -3.56
CA LEU A 90 -12.01 1.86 -2.86
C LEU A 90 -13.53 1.71 -2.85
N ASP A 91 -14.27 2.67 -3.40
CA ASP A 91 -15.72 2.68 -3.46
C ASP A 91 -16.27 2.32 -4.86
N LEU A 92 -15.46 2.26 -5.91
CA LEU A 92 -15.94 2.13 -7.31
C LEU A 92 -16.34 0.70 -7.75
N GLY A 93 -16.34 -0.29 -6.85
CA GLY A 93 -16.83 -1.64 -7.19
C GLY A 93 -15.90 -2.48 -8.06
N HIS A 94 -14.62 -2.09 -8.19
CA HIS A 94 -13.62 -2.90 -8.86
C HIS A 94 -13.45 -4.26 -8.16
N HIS A 95 -13.23 -5.31 -8.95
CA HIS A 95 -13.11 -6.69 -8.47
C HIS A 95 -11.75 -6.97 -7.78
N GLU A 96 -10.72 -6.22 -8.16
CA GLU A 96 -9.37 -6.29 -7.62
C GLU A 96 -8.79 -4.88 -7.48
N ILE A 97 -8.05 -4.66 -6.40
CA ILE A 97 -7.33 -3.41 -6.12
C ILE A 97 -5.86 -3.76 -5.87
N THR A 98 -4.95 -3.03 -6.50
CA THR A 98 -3.51 -3.10 -6.22
C THR A 98 -3.12 -2.00 -5.23
N ILE A 99 -2.23 -2.32 -4.31
CA ILE A 99 -1.53 -1.35 -3.44
C ILE A 99 -0.09 -1.22 -3.90
N SER A 100 0.32 0.02 -4.13
CA SER A 100 1.67 0.38 -4.51
C SER A 100 2.33 1.20 -3.40
N ARG A 101 3.62 0.98 -3.17
CA ARG A 101 4.46 1.86 -2.36
C ARG A 101 5.05 2.93 -3.27
N LEU A 102 4.95 4.20 -2.87
CA LEU A 102 5.47 5.33 -3.65
C LEU A 102 6.85 5.77 -3.18
N VAL A 103 7.10 5.75 -1.88
CA VAL A 103 8.40 6.10 -1.29
C VAL A 103 9.09 4.84 -0.76
N PRO A 104 10.29 4.49 -1.24
CA PRO A 104 11.09 3.44 -0.62
C PRO A 104 11.40 3.86 0.83
N ARG A 105 11.05 3.05 1.84
CA ARG A 105 11.53 3.33 3.19
C ARG A 105 13.01 2.99 3.25
N ARG A 106 13.81 3.92 3.77
CA ARG A 106 15.26 3.74 3.87
C ARG A 106 15.54 2.48 4.70
N SER A 107 16.30 1.54 4.14
CA SER A 107 17.07 0.62 4.97
C SER A 107 18.04 1.47 5.78
N ARG A 108 18.15 1.22 7.10
CA ARG A 108 19.08 1.94 8.00
C ARG A 108 20.52 2.00 7.46
N GLN A 109 20.89 1.09 6.55
CA GLN A 109 22.24 1.02 5.97
C GLN A 109 22.53 2.10 4.91
N ASN A 110 21.53 2.64 4.21
CA ASN A 110 21.75 3.52 3.05
C ASN A 110 21.05 4.87 3.19
N ALA A 111 21.15 5.51 4.36
CA ALA A 111 20.48 6.79 4.64
C ALA A 111 20.89 7.95 3.71
N ASN A 112 22.04 7.83 3.02
CA ASN A 112 22.65 8.91 2.23
C ASN A 112 22.30 8.92 0.73
N ILE A 113 21.57 7.94 0.20
CA ILE A 113 21.20 7.92 -1.22
C ILE A 113 19.68 7.87 -1.30
N TRP A 114 19.03 9.04 -1.32
CA TRP A 114 17.65 9.11 -1.80
C TRP A 114 17.66 8.83 -3.31
N PRO A 115 16.94 7.83 -3.81
CA PRO A 115 16.50 7.89 -5.19
C PRO A 115 15.59 9.12 -5.29
N VAL A 116 15.99 10.11 -6.10
CA VAL A 116 15.26 11.37 -6.32
C VAL A 116 13.87 11.14 -6.95
N GLN A 117 13.57 9.92 -7.41
CA GLN A 117 12.26 9.57 -7.94
C GLN A 117 11.57 8.52 -7.07
N PRO A 118 10.41 8.86 -6.47
CA PRO A 118 9.44 7.88 -6.01
C PRO A 118 9.23 6.84 -7.12
N ARG A 119 9.63 5.59 -6.87
CA ARG A 119 9.30 4.50 -7.79
C ARG A 119 8.06 3.82 -7.25
N GLU A 120 7.01 3.85 -8.05
CA GLU A 120 5.84 3.05 -7.78
C GLU A 120 6.24 1.57 -7.79
N LYS A 121 5.96 0.89 -6.68
CA LYS A 121 6.22 -0.53 -6.53
C LYS A 121 4.97 -1.22 -6.03
N ASP A 122 4.36 -2.04 -6.87
CA ASP A 122 3.27 -2.92 -6.49
C ASP A 122 3.73 -3.86 -5.37
N ILE A 123 3.04 -3.80 -4.23
CA ILE A 123 3.34 -4.65 -3.08
C ILE A 123 2.29 -5.74 -2.92
N TYR A 124 1.01 -5.41 -2.95
CA TYR A 124 -0.06 -6.38 -2.80
C TYR A 124 -1.18 -6.10 -3.79
N SER A 125 -1.91 -7.13 -4.17
CA SER A 125 -3.26 -6.95 -4.71
C SER A 125 -4.26 -7.68 -3.83
N PHE A 126 -5.50 -7.20 -3.81
CA PHE A 126 -6.56 -7.86 -3.07
C PHE A 126 -7.87 -7.91 -3.84
N ARG A 127 -8.59 -9.00 -3.63
CA ARG A 127 -9.88 -9.29 -4.27
C ARG A 127 -10.77 -10.09 -3.33
N ARG A 128 -12.08 -10.05 -3.57
CA ARG A 128 -13.05 -10.83 -2.80
C ARG A 128 -13.10 -12.24 -3.38
N LEU A 129 -13.03 -13.24 -2.51
CA LEU A 129 -13.24 -14.62 -2.94
C LEU A 129 -14.73 -14.85 -3.24
N PRO A 130 -15.09 -15.48 -4.37
CA PRO A 130 -16.49 -15.76 -4.70
C PRO A 130 -17.20 -16.52 -3.58
N MET A 131 -18.46 -16.17 -3.31
CA MET A 131 -19.33 -16.82 -2.31
C MET A 131 -18.87 -16.72 -0.85
N LEU A 132 -17.68 -16.16 -0.61
CA LEU A 132 -17.14 -15.93 0.73
C LEU A 132 -17.12 -14.43 1.01
N ASN A 133 -17.40 -14.05 2.25
CA ASN A 133 -17.18 -12.68 2.71
C ASN A 133 -15.70 -12.43 3.05
N THR A 134 -14.78 -13.16 2.39
CA THR A 134 -13.34 -13.12 2.63
C THR A 134 -12.63 -12.36 1.53
N VAL A 135 -11.66 -11.53 1.90
CA VAL A 135 -10.75 -10.89 0.94
C VAL A 135 -9.43 -11.63 0.94
N GLU A 136 -9.01 -12.06 -0.24
CA GLU A 136 -7.69 -12.60 -0.51
C GLU A 136 -6.73 -11.46 -0.86
N ILE A 137 -5.57 -11.43 -0.20
CA ILE A 137 -4.51 -10.45 -0.41
C ILE A 137 -3.25 -11.22 -0.81
N THR A 138 -2.72 -10.92 -2.00
CA THR A 138 -1.59 -11.63 -2.61
C THR A 138 -0.41 -10.68 -2.78
N GLY A 139 0.78 -11.12 -2.37
CA GLY A 139 2.01 -10.38 -2.58
C GLY A 139 2.38 -10.29 -4.07
N ARG A 140 2.75 -9.10 -4.54
CA ARG A 140 3.16 -8.80 -5.92
C ARG A 140 4.67 -8.58 -6.07
N SER A 141 5.40 -8.57 -4.97
CA SER A 141 6.85 -8.38 -4.96
C SER A 141 7.55 -9.23 -3.91
N ARG A 142 8.87 -9.39 -4.06
CA ARG A 142 9.70 -10.13 -3.10
C ARG A 142 9.78 -9.49 -1.71
N SER A 143 9.37 -8.23 -1.56
CA SER A 143 9.35 -7.53 -0.26
C SER A 143 8.00 -7.65 0.46
N THR A 144 7.26 -8.73 0.22
CA THR A 144 5.93 -8.97 0.80
C THR A 144 5.94 -10.25 1.61
N ILE A 145 5.04 -10.37 2.58
CA ILE A 145 4.93 -11.56 3.43
C ILE A 145 4.66 -12.77 2.53
N PRO A 146 5.56 -13.77 2.46
CA PRO A 146 5.39 -14.89 1.55
C PRO A 146 4.15 -15.71 1.92
N GLY A 147 3.35 -16.09 0.93
CA GLY A 147 2.07 -16.78 1.12
C GLY A 147 0.91 -15.87 0.73
N VAL A 148 -0.26 -16.12 1.32
CA VAL A 148 -1.49 -15.37 1.07
C VAL A 148 -1.99 -14.80 2.40
N LEU A 149 -2.52 -13.58 2.40
CA LEU A 149 -3.24 -13.05 3.55
C LEU A 149 -4.74 -13.11 3.29
N LEU A 150 -5.52 -13.54 4.29
CA LEU A 150 -6.97 -13.66 4.20
C LEU A 150 -7.60 -12.75 5.26
N LEU A 151 -8.29 -11.70 4.80
CA LEU A 151 -9.10 -10.85 5.67
C LEU A 151 -10.50 -11.45 5.78
N LYS A 152 -10.77 -12.08 6.91
CA LYS A 152 -12.02 -12.81 7.21
C LYS A 152 -12.88 -12.00 8.20
N PRO A 153 -14.19 -11.87 8.00
CA PRO A 153 -15.08 -11.25 8.95
C PRO A 153 -15.24 -12.18 10.16
N THR A 154 -15.38 -11.59 11.34
CA THR A 154 -15.76 -12.30 12.55
C THR A 154 -17.17 -11.89 12.92
N GLN A 155 -18.08 -12.85 12.91
CA GLN A 155 -19.43 -12.66 13.43
C GLN A 155 -19.45 -13.14 14.87
N LYS A 156 -19.66 -12.21 15.80
CA LYS A 156 -20.11 -12.51 17.17
C LYS A 156 -21.49 -11.89 17.34
N LEU A 157 -22.32 -12.51 18.19
CA LEU A 157 -23.72 -12.16 18.47
C LEU A 157 -24.07 -10.66 18.48
N LEU A 158 -23.15 -9.80 18.93
CA LEU A 158 -23.37 -8.34 19.06
C LEU A 158 -22.35 -7.46 18.36
N LYS A 159 -21.26 -8.03 17.81
CA LYS A 159 -20.14 -7.23 17.28
C LYS A 159 -19.52 -7.95 16.08
N SER A 160 -19.61 -7.31 14.92
CA SER A 160 -18.83 -7.67 13.74
C SER A 160 -17.41 -7.13 13.90
N GLY A 161 -16.43 -7.92 13.49
CA GLY A 161 -15.03 -7.52 13.43
C GLY A 161 -14.35 -8.16 12.24
N TRP A 162 -13.04 -8.02 12.13
CA TRP A 162 -12.25 -8.63 11.07
C TRP A 162 -11.01 -9.28 11.63
N VAL A 163 -10.50 -10.31 10.96
CA VAL A 163 -9.22 -10.94 11.30
C VAL A 163 -8.43 -11.13 10.01
N LEU A 164 -7.19 -10.65 10.02
CA LEU A 164 -6.22 -10.92 8.97
C LEU A 164 -5.41 -12.16 9.34
N TRP A 165 -5.58 -13.21 8.56
CA TRP A 165 -4.82 -14.45 8.65
C TRP A 165 -3.71 -14.45 7.63
N HIS A 166 -2.55 -14.96 8.00
CA HIS A 166 -1.47 -15.33 7.08
C HIS A 166 -1.54 -16.83 6.84
N VAL A 167 -1.58 -17.24 5.58
CA VAL A 167 -1.65 -18.63 5.15
C VAL A 167 -0.41 -18.98 4.35
N ARG A 168 0.36 -19.95 4.84
CA ARG A 168 1.57 -20.45 4.16
C ARG A 168 1.79 -21.92 4.50
N ARG A 169 2.01 -22.76 3.47
CA ARG A 169 2.33 -24.19 3.62
C ARG A 169 1.36 -24.90 4.59
N ASN A 170 0.05 -24.74 4.38
CA ASN A 170 -1.02 -25.31 5.20
C ASN A 170 -1.06 -24.85 6.68
N THR A 171 -0.30 -23.82 7.04
CA THR A 171 -0.37 -23.18 8.36
C THR A 171 -1.11 -21.85 8.25
N GLU A 172 -2.07 -21.61 9.14
CA GLU A 172 -2.72 -20.31 9.30
C GLU A 172 -2.26 -19.64 10.61
N THR A 173 -1.78 -18.40 10.54
CA THR A 173 -1.38 -17.59 11.69
C THR A 173 -2.14 -16.27 11.67
N MET A 174 -2.73 -15.88 12.79
CA MET A 174 -3.40 -14.57 12.90
C MET A 174 -2.35 -13.46 12.96
N LEU A 175 -2.39 -12.51 12.02
CA LEU A 175 -1.55 -11.31 12.06
C LEU A 175 -2.23 -10.20 12.83
N PHE A 176 -3.46 -9.85 12.41
CA PHE A 176 -4.20 -8.75 13.01
C PHE A 176 -5.65 -9.12 13.28
N ARG A 177 -6.22 -8.51 14.31
CA ARG A 177 -7.64 -8.56 14.64
C ARG A 177 -8.19 -7.15 14.79
N VAL A 178 -9.28 -6.87 14.09
CA VAL A 178 -9.98 -5.61 14.08
C VAL A 178 -11.26 -5.75 14.90
N LYS A 179 -11.40 -4.93 15.94
CA LYS A 179 -12.58 -4.91 16.81
C LYS A 179 -13.21 -3.52 16.86
N PRO A 180 -14.54 -3.41 16.84
CA PRO A 180 -15.20 -2.14 17.10
C PRO A 180 -14.96 -1.72 18.55
N THR A 181 -14.60 -0.46 18.71
CA THR A 181 -14.49 0.23 19.99
C THR A 181 -15.28 1.52 19.93
N ARG A 182 -15.91 1.91 21.04
CA ARG A 182 -16.55 3.22 21.15
C ARG A 182 -15.52 4.22 21.67
N SER A 183 -15.43 5.37 21.02
CA SER A 183 -14.71 6.50 21.60
C SER A 183 -15.54 7.16 22.71
N SER A 184 -14.89 7.95 23.57
CA SER A 184 -15.57 8.81 24.55
C SER A 184 -16.58 9.76 23.88
N GLN A 185 -16.28 10.20 22.65
CA GLN A 185 -17.14 11.03 21.82
C GLN A 185 -18.20 10.25 21.03
N ARG A 186 -18.47 8.98 21.39
CA ARG A 186 -19.38 8.06 20.68
C ARG A 186 -19.08 7.91 19.18
N ARG A 187 -17.83 8.17 18.78
CA ARG A 187 -17.37 7.93 17.40
C ARG A 187 -17.09 6.44 17.25
N GLU A 188 -17.50 5.90 16.11
CA GLU A 188 -17.16 4.54 15.73
C GLU A 188 -15.68 4.50 15.38
N MET A 189 -14.93 3.72 16.15
CA MET A 189 -13.51 3.50 15.95
C MET A 189 -13.27 2.01 15.90
N LEU A 190 -12.28 1.59 15.11
CA LEU A 190 -11.87 0.20 15.03
C LEU A 190 -10.47 0.08 15.63
N ARG A 191 -10.30 -0.80 16.60
CA ARG A 191 -9.00 -1.12 17.17
C ARG A 191 -8.41 -2.31 16.43
N TRP A 192 -7.21 -2.11 15.91
CA TRP A 192 -6.38 -3.14 15.31
C TRP A 192 -5.45 -3.69 16.39
N GLN A 193 -5.47 -5.01 16.56
CA GLN A 193 -4.64 -5.73 17.52
C GLN A 193 -3.77 -6.76 16.81
N ASP A 194 -2.58 -7.03 17.32
CA ASP A 194 -1.72 -8.11 16.83
C ASP A 194 -2.17 -9.51 17.31
N GLY A 195 -1.35 -10.53 17.00
CA GLY A 195 -1.52 -11.90 17.47
C GLY A 195 -1.51 -12.07 18.99
N GLY A 196 -0.79 -11.20 19.72
CA GLY A 196 -0.71 -11.19 21.19
C GLY A 196 -1.84 -10.41 21.87
N GLY A 197 -2.65 -9.69 21.09
CA GLY A 197 -3.72 -8.82 21.59
C GLY A 197 -3.27 -7.39 21.93
N GLY A 198 -2.00 -7.05 21.70
CA GLY A 198 -1.47 -5.70 21.79
C GLY A 198 -2.13 -4.80 20.74
N THR A 199 -2.35 -3.52 21.06
CA THR A 199 -2.89 -2.58 20.07
C THR A 199 -1.77 -2.18 19.11
N VAL A 200 -2.04 -2.22 17.81
CA VAL A 200 -1.09 -1.79 16.78
C VAL A 200 -1.54 -0.54 16.05
N ALA A 201 -2.85 -0.36 15.92
CA ALA A 201 -3.42 0.80 15.29
C ALA A 201 -4.87 1.05 15.74
N VAL A 202 -5.31 2.27 15.51
CA VAL A 202 -6.67 2.73 15.76
C VAL A 202 -7.16 3.42 14.51
N GLU A 203 -8.24 2.89 13.95
CA GLU A 203 -8.88 3.43 12.77
C GLU A 203 -10.08 4.31 13.18
N THR A 204 -10.13 5.50 12.60
CA THR A 204 -11.31 6.35 12.59
C THR A 204 -12.05 6.11 11.29
N VAL A 205 -13.27 5.55 11.37
CA VAL A 205 -14.07 5.22 10.19
C VAL A 205 -14.59 6.51 9.53
N ALA A 206 -14.53 6.55 8.20
CA ALA A 206 -15.12 7.63 7.42
C ALA A 206 -16.63 7.71 7.67
N ARG A 207 -17.12 8.90 8.00
CA ARG A 207 -18.55 9.16 8.17
C ARG A 207 -18.95 10.35 7.32
N GLY A 208 -19.91 10.14 6.43
CA GLY A 208 -20.72 11.24 5.91
C GLY A 208 -21.61 11.70 7.05
N SER A 209 -21.35 12.87 7.61
CA SER A 209 -22.27 13.53 8.50
C SER A 209 -23.49 13.95 7.69
N GLY A 210 -24.65 13.33 7.93
CA GLY A 210 -25.90 13.82 7.35
C GLY A 210 -26.27 15.24 7.80
N ASP A 211 -25.72 15.69 8.93
CA ASP A 211 -26.07 16.99 9.56
C ASP A 211 -25.02 18.10 9.39
N ASP A 212 -23.81 17.78 8.89
CA ASP A 212 -22.78 18.82 8.80
C ASP A 212 -22.95 19.57 7.49
N VAL A 213 -23.52 20.78 7.58
CA VAL A 213 -23.78 21.71 6.47
C VAL A 213 -22.51 21.99 5.66
N SER A 214 -21.34 21.79 6.26
CA SER A 214 -20.04 21.93 5.61
C SER A 214 -19.74 20.82 4.57
N GLY A 215 -20.55 19.75 4.49
CA GLY A 215 -20.42 18.72 3.45
C GLY A 215 -19.07 17.99 3.42
N HIS A 216 -18.19 18.24 4.39
CA HIS A 216 -16.86 17.67 4.43
C HIS A 216 -16.95 16.21 4.90
N MET A 217 -17.03 15.30 3.95
CA MET A 217 -16.90 13.87 4.23
C MET A 217 -15.56 13.64 4.91
N ARG A 218 -15.61 13.18 6.17
CA ARG A 218 -14.38 12.93 6.91
C ARG A 218 -13.69 11.70 6.32
N GLN A 219 -12.46 11.90 5.85
CA GLN A 219 -11.61 10.82 5.35
C GLN A 219 -11.32 9.78 6.45
N PRO A 220 -11.21 8.50 6.10
CA PRO A 220 -10.81 7.48 7.06
C PRO A 220 -9.34 7.69 7.45
N ARG A 221 -9.04 7.51 8.73
CA ARG A 221 -7.68 7.69 9.27
C ARG A 221 -7.23 6.44 10.01
N LEU A 222 -5.94 6.12 9.91
CA LEU A 222 -5.29 5.04 10.64
C LEU A 222 -4.14 5.61 11.47
N GLN A 223 -4.31 5.58 12.80
CA GLN A 223 -3.29 5.97 13.75
C GLN A 223 -2.54 4.72 14.20
N ILE A 224 -1.23 4.66 13.98
CA ILE A 224 -0.38 3.50 14.25
C ILE A 224 0.39 3.77 15.52
N ASP A 225 0.02 3.02 16.55
CA ASP A 225 0.45 3.16 17.94
C ASP A 225 0.75 1.77 18.48
N ALA A 226 1.79 1.16 17.90
CA ALA A 226 2.26 -0.16 18.27
C ALA A 226 3.36 -0.05 19.34
N ASP A 227 3.24 -0.84 20.41
CA ASP A 227 4.24 -0.87 21.49
C ASP A 227 5.65 -1.26 20.98
N ALA A 228 5.69 -2.12 19.96
CA ALA A 228 6.90 -2.49 19.23
C ALA A 228 6.84 -1.97 17.79
N PRO A 229 7.96 -1.46 17.23
CA PRO A 229 8.02 -1.04 15.83
C PRO A 229 7.65 -2.20 14.89
N LEU A 230 6.67 -1.98 14.03
CA LEU A 230 6.33 -2.93 12.97
C LEU A 230 7.44 -2.94 11.92
N ASP A 231 7.88 -4.13 11.51
CA ASP A 231 8.75 -4.26 10.35
C ASP A 231 8.05 -3.77 9.07
N GLU A 232 8.83 -3.55 8.02
CA GLU A 232 8.32 -2.98 6.78
C GLU A 232 7.25 -3.86 6.10
N MET A 233 7.38 -5.18 6.19
CA MET A 233 6.45 -6.13 5.55
C MET A 233 5.13 -6.21 6.30
N LEU A 234 5.18 -6.19 7.64
CA LEU A 234 4.00 -6.13 8.51
C LEU A 234 3.29 -4.79 8.37
N MET A 235 4.04 -3.71 8.24
CA MET A 235 3.47 -2.39 8.07
C MET A 235 2.76 -2.25 6.71
N ASP A 236 3.35 -2.76 5.64
CA ASP A 236 2.67 -2.86 4.35
C ASP A 236 1.42 -3.74 4.43
N ALA A 237 1.51 -4.89 5.10
CA ALA A 237 0.36 -5.78 5.29
C ALA A 237 -0.76 -5.10 6.09
N LEU A 238 -0.42 -4.29 7.11
CA LEU A 238 -1.39 -3.51 7.89
C LEU A 238 -2.10 -2.48 7.01
N VAL A 239 -1.36 -1.69 6.22
CA VAL A 239 -1.93 -0.68 5.33
C VAL A 239 -2.81 -1.34 4.26
N THR A 240 -2.32 -2.41 3.63
CA THR A 240 -3.10 -3.15 2.64
C THR A 240 -4.38 -3.75 3.24
N ALA A 241 -4.30 -4.34 4.43
CA ALA A 241 -5.47 -4.89 5.12
C ALA A 241 -6.47 -3.80 5.50
N TRP A 242 -6.00 -2.62 5.90
CA TRP A 242 -6.84 -1.46 6.16
C TRP A 242 -7.60 -1.02 4.91
N CYS A 243 -6.92 -0.89 3.77
CA CYS A 243 -7.56 -0.61 2.48
C CYS A 243 -8.56 -1.71 2.10
N ALA A 244 -8.17 -2.98 2.19
CA ALA A 244 -9.04 -4.11 1.91
C ALA A 244 -10.32 -4.10 2.77
N ARG A 245 -10.20 -3.71 4.06
CA ARG A 245 -11.33 -3.59 4.98
C ARG A 245 -12.28 -2.45 4.59
N ILE A 246 -11.74 -1.29 4.20
CA ILE A 246 -12.55 -0.16 3.71
C ILE A 246 -13.28 -0.58 2.43
N TRP A 247 -12.55 -1.17 1.48
CA TRP A 247 -13.08 -1.63 0.20
C TRP A 247 -14.20 -2.65 0.39
N ILE A 248 -13.98 -3.73 1.13
CA ILE A 248 -15.04 -4.74 1.33
C ILE A 248 -16.24 -4.17 2.10
N GLY A 249 -16.00 -3.23 3.02
CA GLY A 249 -17.06 -2.50 3.72
C GLY A 249 -17.91 -1.61 2.79
N SER A 250 -17.30 -1.02 1.76
CA SER A 250 -18.04 -0.26 0.74
C SER A 250 -18.87 -1.18 -0.17
N GLN A 251 -18.36 -2.39 -0.46
CA GLN A 251 -19.09 -3.40 -1.25
C GLN A 251 -20.36 -3.87 -0.54
N PHE A 252 -20.32 -4.09 0.78
CA PHE A 252 -21.52 -4.52 1.53
C PHE A 252 -22.64 -3.48 1.49
N LYS A 253 -22.31 -2.19 1.53
CA LYS A 253 -23.30 -1.11 1.47
C LYS A 253 -23.99 -0.96 0.10
N ARG A 254 -23.43 -1.54 -0.97
CA ARG A 254 -24.01 -1.52 -2.32
C ARG A 254 -24.92 -2.72 -2.61
N GLY A 255 -24.79 -3.78 -1.82
CA GLY A 255 -25.58 -5.02 -2.00
C GLY A 255 -26.81 -5.11 -1.10
N GLU A 256 -26.96 -4.18 -0.14
CA GLU A 256 -28.18 -3.94 0.65
C GLU A 256 -29.07 -2.92 -0.07
#